data_AF-A0A1V5LY84-F1
#
_entry.id   AF-A0A1V5LY84-F1
#
_cell.length_a   1.000
_cell.length_b   1.000
_cell.length_c   1.000
_cell.angle_alpha   90.00
_cell.angle_beta   90.00
_cell.angle_gamma   90.00
#
_symmetry.space_group_name_H-M   'P 1'
#
loop_
_entity.id
_entity.type
_entity.pdbx_description
1 polymer ?
#
loop_
_entity_poly.entity_id
_entity_poly.type
_entity_poly.pdbx_seq_one_letter_code
_entity_poly.pdbx_strand_id
1 'polypeptide(L)' 'MARSNDPNSASCQFYITIEPAHFLDMNYAVFGKVLEGQDVVDAIRVSDKMTKVSVTTPAAI' A
#
# COMPACT_ATOMS: atom_id res chain seq x y z
N MET A 1 -0.91 1.67 -6.01
CA MET A 1 -1.69 0.54 -6.58
C MET A 1 -0.78 -0.28 -7.47
N ALA A 2 -0.76 -1.59 -7.31
CA ALA A 2 0.04 -2.45 -8.20
C ALA A 2 -0.64 -2.58 -9.57
N ARG A 3 0.17 -2.63 -10.63
CA ARG A 3 -0.28 -2.82 -12.02
C ARG A 3 0.71 -3.68 -12.79
N SER A 4 0.24 -4.28 -13.88
CA SER A 4 1.09 -4.88 -14.90
C SER A 4 1.63 -3.79 -15.83
N ASN A 5 2.22 -4.19 -16.96
CA ASN A 5 2.78 -3.23 -17.93
C ASN A 5 1.74 -2.25 -18.47
N ASP A 6 0.48 -2.67 -18.61
CA ASP A 6 -0.62 -1.79 -18.99
C ASP A 6 -0.96 -0.81 -17.83
N PRO A 7 -0.88 0.51 -18.05
CA PRO A 7 -1.21 1.53 -17.05
C PRO A 7 -2.61 1.37 -16.42
N ASN A 8 -3.59 0.85 -17.17
CA ASN A 8 -4.99 0.72 -16.74
C ASN A 8 -5.32 -0.68 -16.19
N SER A 9 -4.32 -1.53 -15.93
CA SER A 9 -4.55 -2.89 -15.43
C SER A 9 -4.61 -3.01 -13.90
N ALA A 10 -4.58 -1.89 -13.17
CA ALA A 10 -4.64 -1.90 -11.72
C ALA A 10 -6.00 -2.46 -11.25
N SER A 11 -5.98 -3.35 -10.25
CA SER A 11 -7.19 -4.00 -9.74
C SER A 11 -7.29 -3.88 -8.22
N CYS A 12 -7.13 -4.96 -7.47
CA CYS A 12 -7.22 -5.00 -6.00
C CYS A 12 -5.87 -5.10 -5.30
N GLN A 13 -4.78 -5.28 -6.04
CA GLN A 13 -3.45 -5.42 -5.48
C GLN A 13 -2.86 -4.04 -5.15
N PHE A 14 -2.36 -3.89 -3.93
CA PHE A 14 -1.64 -2.71 -3.48
C PHE A 14 -0.32 -3.11 -2.83
N TYR A 15 0.56 -2.13 -2.64
CA TYR A 15 1.84 -2.29 -1.98
C TYR A 15 2.02 -1.17 -0.96
N ILE A 16 2.81 -1.44 0.06
CA ILE A 16 3.27 -0.46 1.05
C ILE A 16 4.79 -0.37 0.90
N THR A 17 5.32 0.84 0.82
CA THR A 17 6.76 1.07 0.72
C THR A 17 7.40 0.94 2.09
N ILE A 18 8.37 0.04 2.23
CA ILE A 18 9.22 -0.10 3.44
C ILE A 18 10.24 1.03 3.57
N GLU A 19 10.69 1.58 2.44
CA GLU A 19 11.65 2.67 2.34
C GLU A 19 11.23 3.65 1.23
N PRO A 20 11.78 4.88 1.19
CA PRO A 20 11.49 5.85 0.14
C PRO A 20 11.77 5.29 -1.27
N ALA A 21 10.72 5.18 -2.08
CA ALA A 21 10.76 4.54 -3.40
C ALA A 21 10.52 5.56 -4.53
N HIS A 22 11.41 6.56 -4.64
CA HIS A 22 11.26 7.67 -5.60
C HIS A 22 11.16 7.25 -7.08
N PHE A 23 11.64 6.06 -7.42
CA PHE A 23 11.52 5.51 -8.78
C PHE A 23 10.06 5.18 -9.17
N LEU A 24 9.15 5.07 -8.19
CA LEU A 24 7.72 4.83 -8.41
C LEU A 24 6.93 6.14 -8.61
N ASP A 25 7.54 7.28 -8.29
CA ASP A 25 6.88 8.59 -8.37
C ASP A 25 6.41 8.85 -9.81
N MET A 26 5.20 9.40 -9.94
CA MET A 26 4.51 9.64 -11.22
C MET A 26 4.19 8.40 -12.08
N ASN A 27 4.65 7.20 -11.69
CA ASN A 27 4.43 5.96 -12.45
C ASN A 27 3.32 5.07 -11.87
N TYR A 28 2.99 5.27 -10.60
CA TYR A 28 1.99 4.49 -9.88
C TYR A 28 1.05 5.40 -9.09
N ALA A 29 -0.23 5.01 -9.02
CA ALA A 29 -1.23 5.74 -8.25
C ALA A 29 -1.06 5.49 -6.74
N VAL A 30 -0.64 6.53 -6.03
CA VAL A 30 -0.61 6.57 -4.56
C VAL A 30 -1.97 7.08 -4.06
N PHE A 31 -2.58 6.35 -3.13
CA PHE A 31 -3.91 6.66 -2.60
C PHE A 31 -3.97 6.75 -1.07
N GLY A 32 -2.86 6.49 -0.38
CA GLY A 32 -2.81 6.49 1.08
C GLY A 32 -1.38 6.45 1.62
N LYS A 33 -1.25 6.72 2.92
CA LYS A 33 0.01 6.67 3.68
C LYS A 33 -0.25 5.93 4.99
N VAL A 34 0.73 5.15 5.44
CA VAL A 34 0.72 4.52 6.77
C VAL A 34 0.87 5.62 7.82
N LEU A 35 -0.11 5.75 8.72
CA LEU A 35 -0.07 6.70 9.84
C LEU A 35 0.63 6.09 11.07
N GLU A 36 0.38 4.80 11.32
CA GLU A 36 0.91 4.04 12.46
C GLU A 36 1.23 2.59 12.02
N GLY A 37 2.18 1.94 12.69
CA GLY A 37 2.52 0.53 12.43
C GLY A 37 3.50 0.28 11.29
N GLN A 38 4.39 1.24 10.96
CA GLN A 38 5.42 1.03 9.94
C GLN A 38 6.40 -0.10 10.31
N ASP A 39 6.69 -0.28 11.59
CA ASP A 39 7.46 -1.39 12.14
C ASP A 39 6.82 -2.76 11.84
N VAL A 40 5.48 -2.84 11.85
CA VAL A 40 4.75 -4.05 11.45
C VAL A 40 4.94 -4.32 9.96
N VAL A 41 4.89 -3.28 9.12
CA VAL A 41 5.13 -3.39 7.67
C VAL A 41 6.53 -3.94 7.39
N ASP A 42 7.53 -3.44 8.11
CA ASP A 42 8.93 -3.87 7.97
C ASP A 42 9.15 -5.33 8.41
N ALA A 43 8.29 -5.86 9.27
CA ALA A 43 8.36 -7.23 9.78
C ALA A 43 7.62 -8.29 8.93
N ILE A 44 6.85 -7.88 7.91
CA ILE A 44 6.05 -8.78 7.07
C ILE A 44 6.93 -9.81 6.35
N ARG A 45 6.49 -11.08 6.35
CA ARG A 45 7.18 -12.17 5.67
C ARG A 45 6.33 -12.80 4.57
N VAL A 46 7.02 -13.50 3.66
CA VAL A 46 6.34 -14.34 2.66
C VAL A 46 5.43 -15.32 3.39
N SER A 47 4.17 -15.42 2.94
CA SER A 47 3.08 -16.22 3.54
C SER A 47 2.25 -15.53 4.63
N ASP A 48 2.57 -14.30 5.05
CA ASP A 48 1.65 -13.54 5.89
C ASP A 48 0.32 -13.26 5.20
N LYS A 49 -0.77 -13.36 5.97
CA LYS A 49 -2.14 -13.17 5.48
C LYS A 49 -2.80 -12.01 6.19
N MET A 50 -3.40 -11.12 5.40
CA MET A 50 -4.33 -10.13 5.94
C MET A 50 -5.60 -10.85 6.38
N THR A 51 -5.87 -10.85 7.69
CA THR A 51 -7.05 -11.50 8.28
C THR A 51 -8.30 -10.64 8.20
N LYS A 52 -8.14 -9.32 8.28
CA LYS A 52 -9.24 -8.35 8.24
C LYS A 52 -8.75 -7.00 7.72
N VAL A 53 -9.55 -6.39 6.85
CA VAL A 53 -9.38 -5.01 6.38
C VAL A 53 -10.71 -4.30 6.58
N SER A 54 -10.69 -3.07 7.08
CA SER A 54 -11.90 -2.26 7.31
C SER A 54 -11.62 -0.81 6.97
N VAL A 55 -12.55 -0.18 6.25
CA VAL A 55 -12.49 1.25 5.95
C VAL A 55 -13.32 1.96 7.01
N THR A 56 -12.67 2.79 7.82
CA THR A 56 -13.33 3.62 8.82
C THR A 56 -13.32 5.06 8.35
N THR A 57 -14.44 5.76 8.53
CA THR A 57 -14.44 7.21 8.37
C THR A 57 -13.47 7.81 9.39
N PRO A 58 -12.54 8.69 8.98
CA PRO A 58 -11.66 9.34 9.93
C PRO A 58 -12.51 10.10 10.96
N ALA A 59 -12.20 9.94 12.25
CA ALA A 59 -12.61 10.95 13.23
C ALA A 59 -11.96 12.26 12.76
N ALA A 60 -12.76 13.32 12.65
CA ALA A 60 -12.33 14.61 12.10
C ALA A 60 -10.94 15.00 12.64
N ILE A 61 -9.99 15.19 11.72
CA ILE A 61 -8.68 15.80 12.00
C ILE A 61 -8.85 17.31 12.11
#